data_AF-A0A659U8G7-F1
#
_entry.id   AF-A0A659U8G7-F1
#
_cell.length_a   1.000
_cell.length_b   1.000
_cell.length_c   1.000
_cell.angle_alpha   90.00
_cell.angle_beta   90.00
_cell.angle_gamma   90.00
#
_symmetry.space_group_name_H-M   'P 1'
#
loop_
_entity.id
_entity.type
_entity.pdbx_description
1 polymer ?
#
loop_
_entity_poly.entity_id
_entity_poly.type
_entity_poly.pdbx_seq_one_letter_code
_entity_poly.pdbx_strand_id
1 'polypeptide(L)'
;VTARNPSPFTFHGTNSYVVGRDTLAVIDPGPDDEGHLRTLLDVIAGRPVSHIFVSHTHRDHSPLAARLKERTGAQVLAEGPHRPARPLHIGETN
;
A
#
# COMPACT_ATOMS: atom_id res chain seq x y z
N VAL A 1 -0.48 10.83 -2.87
CA VAL A 1 0.22 11.05 -1.58
C VAL A 1 1.54 10.31 -1.67
N THR A 2 2.65 11.00 -1.47
CA THR A 2 3.99 10.39 -1.61
C THR A 2 4.57 10.11 -0.23
N ALA A 3 4.91 8.85 0.04
CA ALA A 3 5.53 8.44 1.29
C ALA A 3 6.95 9.02 1.40
N ARG A 4 7.43 9.25 2.64
CA ARG A 4 8.76 9.81 2.90
C ARG A 4 9.85 8.72 2.90
N ASN A 5 9.90 7.93 1.84
CA ASN A 5 10.82 6.79 1.68
C ASN A 5 11.65 6.87 0.38
N PRO A 6 12.34 7.99 0.05
CA PRO A 6 13.10 8.11 -1.19
C PRO A 6 14.29 7.14 -1.22
N SER A 7 14.55 6.55 -2.39
CA SER A 7 15.64 5.61 -2.63
C SER A 7 15.82 5.37 -4.14
N PRO A 8 16.88 4.65 -4.57
CA PRO A 8 16.98 4.18 -5.96
C PRO A 8 15.78 3.34 -6.45
N PHE A 9 15.05 2.68 -5.54
CA PHE A 9 13.89 1.85 -5.88
C PHE A 9 12.57 2.63 -5.88
N THR A 10 12.48 3.70 -5.12
CA THR A 10 11.25 4.46 -4.87
C THR A 10 11.30 5.89 -5.41
N PHE A 11 12.43 6.29 -5.99
CA PHE A 11 12.72 7.65 -6.46
C PHE A 11 12.47 8.70 -5.37
N HIS A 12 11.46 9.56 -5.53
CA HIS A 12 11.07 10.55 -4.52
C HIS A 12 10.26 9.97 -3.36
N GLY A 13 9.84 8.71 -3.45
CA GLY A 13 9.00 8.00 -2.50
C GLY A 13 7.87 7.25 -3.19
N THR A 14 7.30 6.26 -2.51
CA THR A 14 6.18 5.49 -3.05
C THR A 14 4.92 6.36 -3.12
N ASN A 15 4.24 6.33 -4.26
CA ASN A 15 3.00 7.05 -4.46
C ASN A 15 1.81 6.17 -4.10
N SER A 16 1.07 6.60 -3.09
CA SER A 16 -0.28 6.12 -2.82
C SER A 16 -1.30 7.01 -3.51
N TYR A 17 -2.26 6.43 -4.21
CA TYR A 17 -3.32 7.17 -4.89
C TYR A 17 -4.63 7.04 -4.11
N VAL A 18 -5.32 8.15 -3.93
CA VAL A 18 -6.66 8.20 -3.34
C VAL A 18 -7.62 8.61 -4.44
N VAL A 19 -8.49 7.70 -4.84
CA VAL A 19 -9.34 7.82 -6.02
C VAL A 19 -10.80 7.88 -5.59
N GLY A 20 -11.56 8.84 -6.12
CA GLY A 20 -12.98 9.03 -5.81
C GLY A 20 -13.30 10.42 -5.26
N ARG A 21 -14.56 10.64 -4.91
CA ARG A 21 -15.06 11.90 -4.34
C ARG A 21 -15.75 11.67 -2.99
N ASP A 22 -16.92 11.01 -3.03
CA ASP A 22 -17.73 10.71 -1.85
C ASP A 22 -17.30 9.39 -1.19
N THR A 23 -17.13 8.36 -2.01
CA THR A 23 -16.53 7.08 -1.62
C THR A 23 -15.17 6.94 -2.30
N LEU A 24 -14.19 6.45 -1.55
CA LEU A 24 -12.81 6.37 -1.98
C LEU A 24 -12.35 4.93 -2.22
N ALA A 25 -11.33 4.81 -3.06
CA ALA A 25 -10.44 3.67 -3.11
C ALA A 25 -8.99 4.17 -2.91
N VAL A 26 -8.17 3.38 -2.23
CA VAL A 26 -6.74 3.66 -2.05
C VAL A 26 -5.93 2.65 -2.84
N ILE A 27 -4.95 3.09 -3.61
CA ILE A 27 -4.02 2.23 -4.36
C ILE A 27 -2.64 2.38 -3.75
N ASP A 28 -2.01 1.24 -3.42
CA ASP A 28 -0.66 1.11 -2.88
C ASP A 28 -0.43 1.99 -1.66
N PRO A 29 -0.98 1.64 -0.48
CA PRO A 29 -0.92 2.46 0.72
C PRO A 29 0.48 2.63 1.31
N GLY A 30 1.55 2.22 0.62
CA GLY A 30 2.92 2.60 0.93
C GLY A 30 3.53 1.79 2.08
N PRO A 31 4.80 2.03 2.46
CA PRO A 31 5.45 1.27 3.52
C PRO A 31 4.69 1.42 4.84
N ASP A 32 4.94 0.52 5.77
CA ASP A 32 4.40 0.64 7.12
C ASP A 32 5.11 1.78 7.88
N ASP A 33 4.63 3.00 7.66
CA ASP A 33 5.10 4.24 8.24
C ASP A 33 3.94 5.01 8.88
N GLU A 34 4.11 5.43 10.13
CA GLU A 34 3.07 6.13 10.88
C GLU A 34 2.72 7.49 10.27
N GLY A 35 3.72 8.21 9.77
CA GLY A 35 3.52 9.52 9.15
C GLY A 35 2.70 9.43 7.87
N HIS A 36 2.96 8.40 7.06
CA HIS A 36 2.23 8.11 5.85
C HIS A 36 0.79 7.67 6.14
N LEU A 37 0.57 6.82 7.15
CA LEU A 37 -0.78 6.45 7.59
C LEU A 37 -1.61 7.66 8.00
N ARG A 38 -1.03 8.54 8.83
CA ARG A 38 -1.72 9.78 9.24
C ARG A 38 -2.06 10.64 8.03
N THR A 39 -1.10 10.82 7.10
CA THR A 39 -1.32 11.61 5.89
C THR A 39 -2.44 11.04 5.02
N LEU A 40 -2.52 9.70 4.86
CA LEU A 40 -3.61 9.06 4.14
C LEU A 40 -4.96 9.29 4.84
N LEU A 41 -5.03 9.15 6.16
CA LEU A 41 -6.26 9.36 6.92
C LEU A 41 -6.72 10.83 6.86
N ASP A 42 -5.79 11.78 6.91
CA ASP A 42 -6.06 13.21 6.75
C ASP A 42 -6.64 13.50 5.36
N VAL A 43 -6.08 12.90 4.30
CA VAL A 43 -6.60 13.02 2.94
C VAL A 43 -7.95 12.32 2.78
N ILE A 44 -8.16 11.16 3.40
CA ILE A 44 -9.46 10.46 3.41
C ILE A 44 -10.52 11.34 4.08
N ALA A 45 -10.16 12.08 5.12
CA ALA A 45 -11.03 13.04 5.81
C ALA A 45 -12.37 12.43 6.27
N GLY A 46 -12.32 11.19 6.76
CA GLY A 46 -13.49 10.45 7.25
C GLY A 46 -14.45 9.92 6.18
N ARG A 47 -14.15 10.13 4.88
CA ARG A 47 -14.97 9.57 3.80
C ARG A 47 -14.91 8.04 3.78
N PRO A 48 -16.00 7.35 3.40
CA PRO A 48 -15.99 5.90 3.25
C PRO A 48 -14.90 5.44 2.28
N VAL A 49 -14.10 4.47 2.70
CA VAL A 49 -13.16 3.78 1.82
C VAL A 49 -13.75 2.41 1.51
N SER A 50 -14.04 2.19 0.24
CA SER A 50 -14.61 0.90 -0.21
C SER A 50 -13.53 -0.16 -0.35
N HIS A 51 -12.40 0.21 -0.97
CA HIS A 51 -11.36 -0.72 -1.35
C HIS A 51 -9.96 -0.16 -1.13
N ILE A 52 -9.04 -1.06 -0.81
CA ILE A 52 -7.60 -0.85 -0.81
C ILE A 52 -7.04 -1.82 -1.85
N PHE A 53 -6.46 -1.29 -2.92
CA PHE A 53 -5.79 -2.06 -3.95
C PHE A 53 -4.29 -2.08 -3.69
N VAL A 54 -3.70 -3.27 -3.82
CA VAL A 54 -2.24 -3.45 -3.77
C VAL A 54 -1.81 -3.99 -5.13
N SER A 55 -0.96 -3.23 -5.82
CA SER A 55 -0.48 -3.56 -7.16
C SER A 55 0.41 -4.80 -7.15
N HIS A 56 1.30 -4.89 -6.17
CA HIS A 56 2.19 -6.03 -5.95
C HIS A 56 2.74 -6.03 -4.51
N THR A 57 3.46 -7.07 -4.16
CA THR A 57 3.80 -7.40 -2.76
C THR A 57 5.12 -6.81 -2.27
N HIS A 58 5.75 -5.88 -3.01
CA HIS A 58 6.96 -5.23 -2.51
C HIS A 58 6.68 -4.38 -1.26
N ARG A 59 7.72 -4.26 -0.44
CA ARG A 59 7.67 -3.67 0.90
C ARG A 59 7.38 -2.18 0.90
N ASP A 60 7.59 -1.52 -0.21
CA ASP A 60 7.32 -0.10 -0.36
C ASP A 60 5.87 0.19 -0.74
N HIS A 61 5.08 -0.80 -1.20
CA HIS A 61 3.68 -0.63 -1.60
C HIS A 61 2.65 -1.26 -0.65
N SER A 62 2.92 -2.48 -0.17
CA SER A 62 1.92 -3.36 0.44
C SER A 62 1.76 -3.31 1.98
N PRO A 63 2.78 -3.04 2.80
CA PRO A 63 2.69 -3.29 4.25
C PRO A 63 1.61 -2.49 4.99
N LEU A 64 1.32 -1.26 4.59
CA LEU A 64 0.33 -0.44 5.30
C LEU A 64 -1.13 -0.86 5.04
N ALA A 65 -1.38 -1.76 4.08
CA ALA A 65 -2.74 -2.17 3.71
C ALA A 65 -3.53 -2.76 4.89
N ALA A 66 -2.89 -3.56 5.75
CA ALA A 66 -3.54 -4.17 6.90
C ALA A 66 -4.02 -3.11 7.92
N ARG A 67 -3.12 -2.19 8.28
CA ARG A 67 -3.43 -1.10 9.22
C ARG A 67 -4.47 -0.14 8.66
N LEU A 68 -4.39 0.19 7.37
CA LEU A 68 -5.39 1.04 6.72
C LEU A 68 -6.76 0.36 6.67
N LYS A 69 -6.82 -0.95 6.45
CA LYS A 69 -8.05 -1.74 6.55
C LYS A 69 -8.66 -1.67 7.95
N GLU A 70 -7.85 -1.86 9.00
CA GLU A 70 -8.34 -1.77 10.39
C GLU A 70 -8.98 -0.40 10.70
N ARG A 71 -8.44 0.67 10.12
CA ARG A 71 -8.94 2.04 10.35
C ARG A 71 -10.16 2.41 9.52
N THR A 72 -10.35 1.79 8.37
CA THR A 72 -11.38 2.19 7.40
C THR A 72 -12.49 1.14 7.19
N GLY A 73 -12.24 -0.12 7.55
CA GLY A 73 -13.12 -1.24 7.24
C GLY A 73 -13.09 -1.69 5.78
N ALA A 74 -12.26 -1.08 4.93
CA ALA A 74 -12.23 -1.35 3.49
C ALA A 74 -11.77 -2.78 3.16
N GLN A 75 -12.25 -3.31 2.03
CA GLN A 75 -11.76 -4.58 1.51
C GLN A 75 -10.39 -4.40 0.87
N VAL A 76 -9.44 -5.30 1.15
CA VAL A 76 -8.14 -5.33 0.49
C VAL A 76 -8.21 -6.30 -0.69
N LEU A 77 -7.86 -5.83 -1.89
CA LEU A 77 -7.85 -6.60 -3.12
C LEU A 77 -6.45 -6.55 -3.76
N ALA A 78 -5.92 -7.71 -4.15
CA ALA A 78 -4.60 -7.89 -4.74
C ALA A 78 -4.56 -9.17 -5.61
N GLU A 79 -3.51 -9.35 -6.44
CA GLU A 79 -3.36 -10.54 -7.29
C GLU A 79 -3.04 -11.83 -6.50
N GLY A 80 -2.56 -11.73 -5.26
CA GLY A 80 -2.32 -12.89 -4.39
C GLY A 80 -1.08 -12.74 -3.50
N PRO A 81 -0.62 -13.85 -2.88
CA PRO A 81 0.60 -13.86 -2.09
C PRO A 81 1.84 -13.63 -2.96
N HIS A 82 2.93 -13.13 -2.36
CA HIS A 82 4.21 -12.94 -3.03
C HIS A 82 4.71 -14.27 -3.61
N ARG A 83 5.23 -14.21 -4.85
CA ARG A 83 5.83 -15.36 -5.55
C ARG A 83 7.20 -14.94 -6.05
N PRO A 84 8.22 -15.81 -5.96
CA PRO A 84 9.52 -15.50 -6.52
C PRO A 84 9.41 -15.41 -8.05
N ALA A 85 10.18 -14.51 -8.66
CA ALA A 85 10.19 -14.30 -10.11
C ALA A 85 10.73 -15.53 -10.89
N ARG A 86 11.41 -16.45 -10.19
CA ARG A 86 11.93 -17.72 -10.70
C ARG A 86 11.90 -18.79 -9.61
N PRO A 87 11.98 -20.08 -9.97
CA PRO A 87 12.25 -21.13 -8.99
C PRO A 87 13.52 -20.83 -8.19
N LEU A 88 13.50 -21.21 -6.91
CA LEU A 88 14.68 -21.17 -6.05
C LEU A 88 15.72 -22.19 -6.55
N HIS A 89 16.98 -21.79 -6.59
CA HIS A 89 18.08 -22.73 -6.78
C HIS A 89 18.41 -23.44 -5.46
N ILE A 90 19.17 -24.53 -5.55
CA ILE A 90 19.63 -25.28 -4.39
C ILE A 90 20.37 -24.33 -3.43
N GLY A 91 19.87 -24.22 -2.20
CA GLY A 91 20.44 -23.38 -1.14
C GLY A 91 19.85 -21.98 -1.02
N GLU A 92 18.92 -21.56 -1.88
CA GLU A 92 18.24 -20.27 -1.75
C GLU A 92 17.01 -20.35 -0.84
N THR A 93 16.70 -19.24 -0.13
CA THR A 93 15.49 -19.07 0.71
C THR A 93 14.85 -17.73 0.39
N ASN A 94 13.52 -17.65 0.46
CA ASN A 94 12.72 -16.46 0.16
C ASN A 94 12.27 -15.78 1.46
#